data_AF-A0A1I3GYB6-F1
#
_entry.id   AF-A0A1I3GYB6-F1
#
_cell.length_a   1.000
_cell.length_b   1.000
_cell.length_c   1.000
_cell.angle_alpha   90.00
_cell.angle_beta   90.00
_cell.angle_gamma   90.00
#
_symmetry.space_group_name_H-M   'P 1'
#
loop_
_entity.id
_entity.type
_entity.pdbx_description
1 polymer ?
#
loop_
_entity_poly.entity_id
_entity_poly.type
_entity_poly.pdbx_seq_one_letter_code
_entity_poly.pdbx_strand_id
1 'polypeptide(L)'
;MVKFTYHMKISTTNYSKSKQAILPLYISDYLDICDPVLVFDRFMEGIDLEKYLKNVPKHITGRIRYNPANMLKAILFGFMSNGY
;
A
#
# COMPACT_ATOMS: atom_id res chain seq x y z
N MET A 1 -17.70 55.80 -20.53
CA MET A 1 -17.48 54.48 -19.92
C MET A 1 -16.00 54.13 -20.10
N VAL A 2 -15.17 54.31 -19.07
CA VAL A 2 -13.72 54.07 -19.15
C VAL A 2 -13.46 52.63 -18.74
N LYS A 3 -12.89 51.81 -19.64
CA LYS A 3 -12.43 50.45 -19.32
C LYS A 3 -11.00 50.53 -18.79
N PHE A 4 -10.80 50.11 -17.55
CA PHE A 4 -9.47 49.84 -17.00
C PHE A 4 -9.11 48.38 -17.24
N THR A 5 -8.11 48.13 -18.07
CA THR A 5 -7.57 46.78 -18.31
C THR A 5 -6.38 46.57 -17.39
N TYR A 6 -6.49 45.66 -16.43
CA TYR A 6 -5.35 45.19 -15.64
C TYR A 6 -4.80 43.91 -16.26
N HIS A 7 -3.51 43.91 -16.62
CA HIS A 7 -2.79 42.70 -17.00
C HIS A 7 -2.14 42.07 -15.78
N MET A 8 -2.81 41.06 -15.20
CA MET A 8 -2.25 40.28 -14.09
C MET A 8 -1.19 39.30 -14.62
N LYS A 9 0.08 39.55 -14.31
CA LYS A 9 1.20 38.69 -14.69
C LYS A 9 1.35 37.59 -13.62
N ILE A 10 0.77 36.42 -13.88
CA ILE A 10 0.84 35.28 -12.96
C ILE A 10 2.25 34.67 -13.03
N SER A 11 3.09 34.97 -12.04
CA SER A 11 4.38 34.30 -11.85
C SER A 11 4.13 32.96 -11.14
N THR A 12 3.91 31.88 -11.89
CA THR A 12 3.89 30.52 -11.35
C THR A 12 5.31 30.07 -11.03
N THR A 13 5.78 30.40 -9.83
CA THR A 13 7.02 29.82 -9.30
C THR A 13 6.72 28.39 -8.86
N ASN A 14 7.15 27.41 -9.67
CA ASN A 14 7.01 25.99 -9.36
C ASN A 14 7.98 25.60 -8.25
N TYR A 15 7.55 25.65 -6.99
CA TYR A 15 8.31 25.13 -5.85
C TYR A 15 8.00 23.65 -5.62
N SER A 16 8.36 22.80 -6.58
CA SER A 16 8.37 21.35 -6.37
C SER A 16 9.80 20.88 -6.21
N LYS A 17 10.21 20.59 -4.97
CA LYS A 17 11.37 19.72 -4.72
C LYS A 17 10.82 18.32 -4.46
N SER A 18 10.98 17.41 -5.42
CA SER A 18 10.68 16.01 -5.19
C SER A 18 11.66 15.46 -4.15
N LYS A 19 11.23 15.37 -2.89
CA LYS A 19 11.93 14.53 -1.92
C LYS A 19 11.68 13.08 -2.35
N GLN A 20 12.64 12.50 -3.06
CA GLN A 20 12.60 11.10 -3.42
C GLN A 20 12.94 10.28 -2.17
N ALA A 21 12.06 9.35 -1.77
CA ALA A 21 12.42 8.36 -0.76
C ALA A 21 13.47 7.41 -1.36
N ILE A 22 14.52 7.11 -0.59
CA ILE A 22 15.48 6.06 -0.94
C ILE A 22 14.92 4.78 -0.33
N LEU A 23 14.50 3.85 -1.18
CA LEU A 23 14.12 2.51 -0.74
C LEU A 23 15.41 1.71 -0.47
N PRO A 24 15.47 0.94 0.62
CA PRO A 24 16.62 0.07 0.87
C PRO A 24 16.72 -0.98 -0.23
N LEU A 25 17.95 -1.42 -0.52
CA LEU A 25 18.20 -2.49 -1.50
C LEU A 25 17.65 -3.82 -1.00
N TYR A 26 17.69 -4.06 0.32
CA TYR A 26 17.10 -5.22 0.95
C TYR A 26 16.17 -4.82 2.10
N ILE A 27 15.01 -5.48 2.19
CA ILE A 27 14.04 -5.24 3.27
C ILE A 27 14.64 -5.61 4.63
N SER A 28 15.54 -6.60 4.66
CA SER A 28 16.30 -7.02 5.84
C SER A 28 17.23 -5.93 6.40
N ASP A 29 17.55 -4.91 5.61
CA ASP A 29 18.34 -3.77 6.09
C ASP A 29 17.54 -2.88 7.07
N TYR A 30 16.20 -3.04 7.07
CA TYR A 30 15.29 -2.21 7.85
C TYR A 30 14.38 -2.99 8.80
N LEU A 31 14.03 -4.25 8.47
CA LEU A 31 13.18 -5.09 9.30
C LEU A 31 13.99 -6.20 9.97
N ASP A 32 13.82 -6.33 11.29
CA ASP A 32 14.39 -7.44 12.05
C ASP A 32 13.64 -8.76 11.75
N ILE A 33 14.31 -9.89 11.94
CA ILE A 33 13.69 -11.21 11.75
C ILE A 33 12.51 -11.46 12.71
N CYS A 34 12.50 -10.78 13.86
CA CYS A 34 11.41 -10.81 14.82
C CYS A 34 10.37 -9.72 14.58
N ASP A 35 10.44 -8.97 13.47
CA ASP A 35 9.43 -7.98 13.13
C ASP A 35 8.04 -8.64 13.04
N PRO A 36 7.02 -8.07 13.69
CA PRO A 36 5.71 -8.70 13.78
C PRO A 36 5.05 -8.91 12.42
N VAL A 37 5.33 -8.06 11.41
CA VAL A 37 4.82 -8.25 10.04
C VAL A 37 5.47 -9.47 9.41
N LEU A 38 6.79 -9.62 9.55
CA LEU A 38 7.52 -10.77 8.98
C LEU A 38 7.16 -12.09 9.67
N VAL A 39 7.06 -12.08 11.01
CA VAL A 39 6.65 -13.25 11.79
C VAL A 39 5.23 -13.68 11.42
N PHE A 40 4.31 -12.72 11.30
CA PHE A 40 2.94 -12.97 10.88
C PHE A 40 2.88 -13.53 9.45
N ASP A 41 3.57 -12.93 8.49
CA ASP A 41 3.54 -13.38 7.10
C ASP A 41 4.04 -14.81 6.97
N ARG A 42 5.14 -15.14 7.65
CA ARG A 42 5.72 -16.49 7.70
C ARG A 42 4.78 -17.51 8.36
N PHE A 43 4.07 -17.10 9.41
CA PHE A 43 3.06 -17.93 10.05
C PHE A 43 1.88 -18.22 9.11
N MET A 44 1.38 -17.19 8.41
CA MET A 44 0.27 -17.31 7.47
C MET A 44 0.64 -18.10 6.21
N GLU A 45 1.90 -18.09 5.79
CA GLU A 45 2.42 -18.97 4.74
C GLU A 45 2.31 -20.45 5.14
N GLY A 46 2.62 -20.78 6.39
CA GLY A 46 2.48 -22.15 6.91
C GLY A 46 1.04 -22.68 6.92
N ILE A 47 0.05 -21.78 6.97
CA ILE A 47 -1.38 -22.13 6.92
C ILE A 47 -1.84 -22.48 5.49
N ASP A 48 -1.08 -22.10 4.46
CA ASP A 48 -1.44 -22.26 3.05
C ASP A 48 -2.83 -21.67 2.73
N LEU A 49 -2.98 -20.36 2.95
CA LEU A 49 -4.22 -19.62 2.68
C LEU A 49 -4.77 -19.83 1.26
N GLU A 50 -3.89 -20.08 0.29
CA GLU A 50 -4.29 -20.29 -1.09
C GLU A 50 -5.23 -21.49 -1.25
N LYS A 51 -5.05 -22.53 -0.43
CA LYS A 51 -5.94 -23.70 -0.40
C LYS A 51 -7.41 -23.32 -0.19
N TYR A 52 -7.67 -22.30 0.62
CA TYR A 52 -9.04 -21.84 0.94
C TYR A 52 -9.59 -20.86 -0.09
N LEU A 53 -8.72 -20.22 -0.87
CA LEU A 53 -9.09 -19.18 -1.84
C LEU A 53 -9.23 -19.72 -3.28
N LYS A 54 -8.82 -20.97 -3.56
CA LYS A 54 -8.88 -21.61 -4.90
C LYS A 54 -10.26 -21.63 -5.54
N ASN A 55 -11.33 -21.68 -4.75
CA ASN A 55 -12.71 -21.82 -5.25
C ASN A 55 -13.44 -20.48 -5.40
N VAL A 56 -12.77 -19.34 -5.18
CA VAL A 56 -13.40 -18.03 -5.32
C VAL A 56 -13.58 -17.73 -6.82
N PRO A 57 -14.83 -17.50 -7.30
CA PRO A 57 -15.06 -17.18 -8.70
C PRO A 57 -14.30 -15.92 -9.15
N LYS A 58 -13.65 -16.00 -10.32
CA LYS A 58 -12.83 -14.90 -10.86
C LYS A 58 -13.60 -13.58 -11.04
N HIS A 59 -14.90 -13.67 -11.31
CA HIS A 59 -15.74 -12.49 -11.53
C HIS A 59 -16.06 -11.71 -10.24
N ILE A 60 -15.82 -12.30 -9.05
CA ILE A 60 -15.96 -11.62 -7.75
C ILE A 60 -14.62 -11.26 -7.10
N THR A 61 -13.48 -11.70 -7.67
CA THR A 61 -12.15 -11.48 -7.07
C THR A 61 -11.59 -10.06 -7.33
N GLY A 62 -12.40 -9.12 -7.81
CA GLY A 62 -12.01 -7.72 -7.93
C GLY A 62 -11.07 -7.43 -9.10
N ARG A 63 -10.12 -6.50 -8.89
CA ARG A 63 -9.19 -6.01 -9.93
C ARG A 63 -8.18 -7.08 -10.35
N ILE A 64 -7.69 -7.04 -11.59
CA ILE A 64 -6.69 -8.00 -12.12
C ILE A 64 -5.41 -8.09 -11.26
N ARG A 65 -4.99 -6.98 -10.62
CA ARG A 65 -3.82 -6.92 -9.73
C ARG A 65 -4.12 -7.26 -8.27
N TYR A 66 -5.37 -7.59 -7.95
CA TYR A 66 -5.76 -7.92 -6.59
C TYR A 66 -5.25 -9.31 -6.22
N ASN A 67 -4.54 -9.41 -5.10
CA ASN A 67 -4.16 -10.68 -4.50
C ASN A 67 -5.06 -10.93 -3.25
N PRO A 68 -6.02 -11.86 -3.32
CA PRO A 68 -6.94 -12.14 -2.21
C PRO A 68 -6.22 -12.63 -0.95
N ALA A 69 -5.12 -13.38 -1.10
CA ALA A 69 -4.36 -13.88 0.05
C ALA A 69 -3.67 -12.73 0.79
N ASN A 70 -3.03 -11.80 0.06
CA ASN A 70 -2.37 -10.65 0.68
C ASN A 70 -3.36 -9.70 1.35
N MET A 71 -4.54 -9.51 0.75
CA MET A 71 -5.60 -8.70 1.37
C MET A 71 -6.07 -9.33 2.69
N LEU A 72 -6.33 -10.64 2.69
CA LEU A 72 -6.75 -11.35 3.88
C LEU A 72 -5.68 -11.31 4.97
N LYS A 73 -4.41 -11.50 4.60
CA LYS A 73 -3.25 -11.33 5.52
C LYS A 73 -3.26 -9.94 6.17
N ALA A 74 -3.41 -8.88 5.38
CA ALA A 74 -3.43 -7.50 5.90
C ALA A 74 -4.60 -7.23 6.86
N ILE A 75 -5.80 -7.73 6.52
CA ILE A 75 -6.99 -7.60 7.37
C ILE A 75 -6.77 -8.33 8.70
N LEU A 76 -6.36 -9.59 8.66
CA LEU A 76 -6.12 -10.41 9.85
C LEU A 76 -5.04 -9.80 10.75
N PHE A 77 -3.95 -9.28 10.16
CA PHE A 77 -2.92 -8.57 10.90
C PHE A 77 -3.47 -7.33 11.62
N GLY A 78 -4.33 -6.55 10.96
CA GLY A 78 -4.97 -5.38 11.57
C GLY A 78 -5.89 -5.72 12.75
N PHE A 79 -6.60 -6.84 12.67
CA PHE A 79 -7.44 -7.35 13.77
C PHE A 79 -6.62 -7.90 14.94
N MET A 80 -5.45 -8.48 14.67
CA MET A 80 -4.58 -9.03 15.71
C MET A 80 -4.15 -7.99 16.75
N SER A 81 -4.00 -6.72 16.34
CA SER A 81 -3.54 -5.63 17.21
C SER A 81 -4.63 -5.01 18.07
N ASN A 82 -5.90 -5.02 17.62
CA ASN A 82 -6.99 -4.30 18.29
C ASN A 82 -8.01 -5.22 18.98
N GLY A 83 -7.92 -6.54 18.79
CA GLY A 83 -8.93 -7.47 19.31
C GLY A 83 -10.32 -7.21 18.71
N TYR A 84 -11.29 -8.02 19.14
CA TYR A 84 -12.71 -7.84 18.78
C TYR A 84 -13.45 -7.06 19.87
#